data_AF-A0A9Q1GI51-F1
#
_entry.id   AF-A0A9Q1GI51-F1
#
_cell.length_a   1.000
_cell.length_b   1.000
_cell.length_c   1.000
_cell.angle_alpha   90.00
_cell.angle_beta   90.00
_cell.angle_gamma   90.00
#
_symmetry.space_group_name_H-M   'P 1'
#
loop_
_entity.id
_entity.type
_entity.pdbx_description
1 polymer ?
#
loop_
_entity_poly.entity_id
_entity_poly.type
_entity_poly.pdbx_seq_one_letter_code
_entity_poly.pdbx_strand_id
1 'polypeptide(L)'
;MESVTEEYPRIESKPTVLMLNPPPVYLLHKSQLSHHFDFINARDSPLPLHEFLAAGNAAGVTAMLTNNKTLITGDGILRHLPALRCIVNTSAGTEHIDLAECRRRGIAVANGGAVYSDNCADMAVGLLLDVLRKISAADRFVRSGVWEAKGEFPLGNRLDAIEAILP
;
A
#
# COMPACT_ATOMS: atom_id res chain seq x y z
N MET A 1 13.23 7.63 36.46
CA MET A 1 12.81 6.46 35.67
C MET A 1 13.83 6.35 34.55
N GLU A 2 14.74 5.40 34.68
CA GLU A 2 15.94 5.27 33.84
C GLU A 2 15.56 5.05 32.37
N SER A 3 16.05 5.94 31.51
CA SER A 3 15.96 5.78 30.07
C SER A 3 16.95 4.71 29.64
N VAL A 4 16.45 3.50 29.40
CA VAL A 4 17.21 2.45 28.72
C VAL A 4 17.41 2.91 27.28
N THR A 5 18.58 3.49 27.00
CA THR A 5 19.07 3.67 25.64
C THR A 5 19.47 2.30 25.12
N GLU A 6 18.56 1.62 24.41
CA GLU A 6 18.93 0.47 23.60
C GLU A 6 19.96 0.94 22.54
N GLU A 7 21.22 0.57 22.75
CA GLU A 7 22.26 0.73 21.73
C GLU A 7 21.99 -0.26 20.61
N TYR A 8 21.28 0.20 19.59
CA TYR A 8 21.19 -0.52 18.32
C TYR A 8 22.59 -0.59 17.68
N PRO A 9 23.05 -1.77 17.24
CA PRO A 9 24.38 -1.92 16.65
C PRO A 9 24.55 -0.93 15.49
N ARG A 10 25.65 -0.17 15.52
CA ARG A 10 26.01 0.74 14.42
C ARG A 10 26.23 -0.06 13.16
N ILE A 11 25.35 0.12 12.18
CA ILE A 11 25.54 -0.45 10.85
C ILE A 11 26.64 0.37 10.16
N GLU A 12 27.79 -0.25 9.88
CA GLU A 12 28.97 0.41 9.28
C GLU A 12 28.72 0.96 7.87
N SER A 13 27.69 0.46 7.18
CA SER A 13 27.23 0.91 5.86
C SER A 13 25.71 1.06 5.83
N LYS A 14 25.18 1.93 4.95
CA LYS A 14 23.73 2.11 4.84
C LYS A 14 23.08 0.81 4.33
N PRO A 15 21.98 0.32 4.94
CA PRO A 15 21.26 -0.82 4.41
C PRO A 15 20.71 -0.50 3.02
N THR A 16 20.87 -1.45 2.10
CA THR A 16 20.30 -1.35 0.75
C THR A 16 18.85 -1.84 0.73
N VAL A 17 17.95 -0.98 0.25
CA VAL A 17 16.52 -1.20 0.15
C VAL A 17 16.11 -1.31 -1.32
N LEU A 18 15.53 -2.46 -1.70
CA LEU A 18 14.92 -2.62 -3.03
C LEU A 18 13.51 -2.05 -3.03
N MET A 19 13.20 -1.18 -3.99
CA MET A 19 11.85 -0.69 -4.25
C MET A 19 11.35 -1.27 -5.57
N LEU A 20 10.24 -2.01 -5.50
CA LEU A 20 9.55 -2.48 -6.71
C LEU A 20 8.63 -1.40 -7.27
N ASN A 21 7.97 -0.69 -6.37
CA ASN A 21 7.01 0.36 -6.68
C ASN A 21 7.17 1.47 -5.62
N PRO A 22 7.86 2.59 -5.92
CA PRO A 22 8.06 3.64 -4.94
C PRO A 22 6.70 4.22 -4.52
N PRO A 23 6.33 4.16 -3.22
CA PRO A 23 5.09 4.74 -2.74
C PRO A 23 5.18 6.28 -2.76
N PRO A 24 4.06 7.02 -2.85
CA PRO A 24 4.09 8.49 -2.83
C PRO A 24 4.85 9.08 -1.63
N VAL A 25 4.76 8.43 -0.46
CA VAL A 25 5.47 8.86 0.76
C VAL A 25 7.00 8.85 0.59
N TYR A 26 7.55 7.92 -0.21
CA TYR A 26 8.97 7.91 -0.52
C TYR A 26 9.36 9.14 -1.35
N LEU A 27 8.52 9.55 -2.32
CA LEU A 27 8.80 10.73 -3.13
C LEU A 27 8.79 12.01 -2.29
N LEU A 28 7.89 12.12 -1.33
CA LEU A 28 7.78 13.27 -0.42
C LEU A 28 8.95 13.36 0.56
N HIS A 29 9.49 12.22 1.01
CA HIS A 29 10.52 12.14 2.05
C HIS A 29 11.87 11.61 1.56
N LYS A 30 12.11 11.62 0.25
CA LYS A 30 13.30 11.01 -0.37
C LYS A 30 14.59 11.55 0.25
N SER A 31 14.70 12.86 0.42
CA SER A 31 15.89 13.49 0.99
C SER A 31 16.20 12.98 2.40
N GLN A 32 15.19 12.90 3.27
CA GLN A 32 15.36 12.41 4.63
C GLN A 32 15.74 10.92 4.66
N LEU A 33 15.05 10.10 3.87
CA LEU A 33 15.27 8.65 3.85
C LEU A 33 16.64 8.27 3.26
N SER A 34 17.11 9.00 2.25
CA SER A 34 18.43 8.77 1.64
C SER A 34 19.61 9.05 2.59
N HIS A 35 19.39 9.71 3.73
CA HIS A 35 20.42 9.82 4.77
C HIS A 35 20.67 8.48 5.48
N HIS A 36 19.67 7.61 5.57
CA HIS A 36 19.74 6.36 6.35
C HIS A 36 19.84 5.11 5.49
N PHE A 37 19.32 5.14 4.26
CA PHE A 37 19.22 3.97 3.38
C PHE A 37 19.71 4.27 1.97
N ASP A 38 20.28 3.26 1.33
CA ASP A 38 20.56 3.27 -0.10
C ASP A 38 19.40 2.58 -0.82
N PHE A 39 18.82 3.24 -1.83
CA PHE A 39 17.65 2.73 -2.53
C PHE A 39 18.00 2.25 -3.93
N ILE A 40 17.56 1.04 -4.25
CA ILE A 40 17.56 0.50 -5.62
C ILE A 40 16.11 0.49 -6.10
N ASN A 41 15.79 1.31 -7.10
CA ASN A 41 14.48 1.27 -7.72
C ASN A 41 14.52 0.35 -8.94
N ALA A 42 13.81 -0.78 -8.86
CA ALA A 42 13.78 -1.75 -9.96
C ALA A 42 13.20 -1.15 -11.26
N ARG A 43 12.37 -0.11 -11.15
CA ARG A 43 11.76 0.57 -12.32
C ARG A 43 12.70 1.51 -13.06
N ASP A 44 13.83 1.88 -12.46
CA ASP A 44 14.83 2.70 -13.14
C ASP A 44 15.68 1.85 -14.11
N SER A 45 15.61 0.52 -13.99
CA SER A 45 16.26 -0.40 -14.91
C SER A 45 15.50 -0.50 -16.24
N PRO A 46 16.20 -0.51 -17.40
CA PRO A 46 15.57 -0.83 -18.68
C PRO A 46 15.21 -2.32 -18.81
N LEU A 47 15.74 -3.17 -17.92
CA LEU A 47 15.49 -4.60 -17.94
C LEU A 47 14.14 -4.94 -17.30
N PRO A 48 13.44 -5.99 -17.79
CA PRO A 48 12.33 -6.59 -17.06
C PRO A 48 12.75 -7.01 -15.65
N LEU A 49 11.84 -6.90 -14.67
CA LEU A 49 12.15 -7.17 -13.25
C LEU A 49 12.84 -8.51 -13.02
N HIS A 50 12.40 -9.58 -13.68
CA HIS A 50 12.98 -10.90 -13.52
C HIS A 50 14.45 -10.97 -13.99
N GLU A 51 14.80 -10.32 -15.11
CA GLU A 51 16.17 -10.23 -15.62
C GLU A 51 17.03 -9.34 -14.72
N PHE A 52 16.48 -8.20 -14.28
CA PHE A 52 17.14 -7.31 -13.34
C PHE A 52 17.57 -8.04 -12.06
N LEU A 53 16.67 -8.86 -11.50
CA LEU A 53 16.93 -9.67 -10.32
C LEU A 53 17.90 -10.83 -10.61
N ALA A 54 17.76 -11.49 -11.76
CA ALA A 54 18.62 -12.61 -12.17
C ALA A 54 20.06 -12.17 -12.43
N ALA A 55 20.29 -10.93 -12.86
CA ALA A 55 21.62 -10.35 -13.05
C ALA A 55 22.41 -10.12 -11.74
N GLY A 56 21.84 -10.45 -10.57
CA GLY A 56 22.51 -10.32 -9.28
C GLY A 56 22.53 -8.89 -8.71
N ASN A 57 21.90 -7.94 -9.40
CA ASN A 57 21.85 -6.52 -9.00
C ASN A 57 21.22 -6.29 -7.62
N ALA A 58 20.50 -7.27 -7.09
CA ALA A 58 19.80 -7.19 -5.81
C ALA A 58 20.26 -8.23 -4.78
N ALA A 59 21.37 -8.95 -5.02
CA ALA A 59 21.79 -10.05 -4.14
C ALA A 59 22.13 -9.59 -2.70
N GLY A 60 22.64 -8.36 -2.53
CA GLY A 60 22.97 -7.76 -1.24
C GLY A 60 21.84 -6.97 -0.57
N VAL A 61 20.64 -6.97 -1.14
CA VAL A 61 19.49 -6.25 -0.59
C VAL A 61 19.06 -6.88 0.73
N THR A 62 18.95 -6.05 1.78
CA THR A 62 18.57 -6.50 3.12
C THR A 62 17.13 -6.15 3.49
N ALA A 63 16.54 -5.17 2.81
CA ALA A 63 15.14 -4.81 2.98
C ALA A 63 14.45 -4.54 1.64
N MET A 64 13.15 -4.77 1.57
CA MET A 64 12.33 -4.50 0.38
C MET A 64 11.12 -3.65 0.73
N LEU A 65 10.86 -2.64 -0.09
CA LEU A 65 9.65 -1.81 -0.04
C LEU A 65 8.72 -2.21 -1.18
N THR A 66 7.50 -2.61 -0.84
CA THR A 66 6.51 -3.11 -1.80
C THR A 66 5.09 -2.58 -1.55
N ASN A 67 4.19 -2.94 -2.45
CA ASN A 67 2.74 -2.80 -2.35
C ASN A 67 2.05 -3.96 -3.07
N ASN A 68 0.72 -3.96 -3.08
CA ASN A 68 -0.12 -4.99 -3.69
C ASN A 68 -0.09 -5.07 -5.23
N LYS A 69 0.86 -4.43 -5.91
CA LYS A 69 0.98 -4.48 -7.38
C LYS A 69 1.89 -5.59 -7.90
N THR A 70 2.61 -6.29 -7.03
CA THR A 70 3.59 -7.30 -7.44
C THR A 70 3.50 -8.51 -6.53
N LEU A 71 3.43 -9.71 -7.12
CA LEU A 71 3.45 -10.96 -6.38
C LEU A 71 4.87 -11.23 -5.86
N ILE A 72 4.98 -11.49 -4.56
CA ILE A 72 6.23 -11.77 -3.86
C ILE A 72 6.24 -13.25 -3.48
N THR A 73 6.56 -14.11 -4.43
CA THR A 73 6.56 -15.57 -4.25
C THR A 73 7.97 -16.12 -3.99
N GLY A 74 8.04 -17.30 -3.37
CA GLY A 74 9.29 -18.02 -3.11
C GLY A 74 10.11 -18.33 -4.36
N ASP A 75 9.44 -18.84 -5.39
CA ASP A 75 10.00 -19.21 -6.70
C ASP A 75 10.21 -18.01 -7.65
N GLY A 76 9.62 -16.85 -7.31
CA GLY A 76 9.69 -15.60 -8.06
C GLY A 76 10.75 -14.66 -7.49
N ILE A 77 10.32 -13.61 -6.80
CA ILE A 77 11.23 -12.54 -6.35
C ILE A 77 12.13 -13.00 -5.20
N LEU A 78 11.59 -13.76 -4.24
CA LEU A 78 12.32 -14.07 -3.02
C LEU A 78 13.59 -14.87 -3.29
N ARG A 79 13.61 -15.83 -4.22
CA ARG A 79 14.83 -16.61 -4.54
C ARG A 79 16.03 -15.77 -4.99
N HIS A 80 15.78 -14.57 -5.54
CA HIS A 80 16.85 -13.67 -6.02
C HIS A 80 17.40 -12.75 -4.91
N LEU A 81 16.81 -12.77 -3.72
CA LEU A 81 17.14 -11.89 -2.60
C LEU A 81 17.61 -12.71 -1.38
N PRO A 82 18.77 -13.39 -1.46
CA PRO A 82 19.23 -14.29 -0.40
C PRO A 82 19.57 -13.57 0.90
N ALA A 83 19.94 -12.28 0.84
CA ALA A 83 20.27 -11.47 2.02
C ALA A 83 19.06 -10.72 2.61
N LEU A 84 17.85 -10.94 2.08
CA LEU A 84 16.65 -10.22 2.51
C LEU A 84 16.31 -10.58 3.96
N ARG A 85 16.06 -9.57 4.78
CA ARG A 85 15.71 -9.71 6.20
C ARG A 85 14.35 -9.10 6.54
N CYS A 86 13.88 -8.13 5.76
CA CYS A 86 12.64 -7.42 6.04
C CYS A 86 11.90 -7.03 4.75
N ILE A 87 10.58 -7.15 4.77
CA ILE A 87 9.67 -6.62 3.75
C ILE A 87 8.76 -5.61 4.43
N VAL A 88 8.75 -4.39 3.92
CA VAL A 88 7.83 -3.33 4.32
C VAL A 88 6.79 -3.18 3.21
N ASN A 89 5.57 -3.62 3.49
CA ASN A 89 4.43 -3.51 2.60
C ASN A 89 3.63 -2.24 2.93
N THR A 90 3.48 -1.37 1.94
CA THR A 90 2.72 -0.11 2.07
C THR A 90 1.22 -0.27 1.80
N SER A 91 0.69 -1.48 1.93
CA SER A 91 -0.74 -1.77 1.84
C SER A 91 -1.21 -2.52 3.09
N ALA A 92 -2.52 -2.58 3.30
CA ALA A 92 -3.10 -3.33 4.43
C ALA A 92 -3.00 -4.85 4.20
N GLY A 93 -3.44 -5.33 3.02
CA GLY A 93 -3.45 -6.75 2.68
C GLY A 93 -2.05 -7.29 2.39
N THR A 94 -1.84 -8.57 2.68
CA THR A 94 -0.56 -9.30 2.49
C THR A 94 -0.70 -10.55 1.62
N GLU A 95 -1.84 -10.73 0.94
CA GLU A 95 -2.20 -11.94 0.19
C GLU A 95 -1.27 -12.18 -1.01
N HIS A 96 -0.63 -11.13 -1.50
CA HIS A 96 0.34 -11.14 -2.59
C HIS A 96 1.76 -11.52 -2.13
N ILE A 97 1.97 -11.78 -0.84
CA ILE A 97 3.27 -12.12 -0.25
C ILE A 97 3.22 -13.57 0.25
N ASP A 98 4.19 -14.38 -0.18
CA ASP A 98 4.39 -15.73 0.34
C ASP A 98 4.95 -15.68 1.78
N LEU A 99 4.03 -15.50 2.74
CA LEU A 99 4.37 -15.39 4.16
C LEU A 99 4.97 -16.68 4.73
N ALA A 100 4.62 -17.84 4.15
CA ALA A 100 5.16 -19.13 4.57
C ALA A 100 6.65 -19.20 4.22
N GLU A 101 7.02 -18.81 3.00
CA GLU A 101 8.41 -18.75 2.58
C GLU A 101 9.20 -17.66 3.33
N CYS A 102 8.59 -16.49 3.57
CA CYS A 102 9.21 -15.45 4.38
C CYS A 102 9.56 -15.96 5.78
N ARG A 103 8.61 -16.64 6.44
CA ARG A 103 8.83 -17.26 7.75
C ARG A 103 9.94 -18.31 7.69
N ARG A 104 9.93 -19.19 6.68
CA ARG A 104 10.96 -20.23 6.49
C ARG A 104 12.37 -19.64 6.39
N ARG A 105 12.50 -18.46 5.78
CA ARG A 105 13.77 -17.75 5.59
C ARG A 105 14.12 -16.78 6.72
N GLY A 106 13.26 -16.61 7.73
CA GLY A 106 13.46 -15.63 8.80
C GLY A 106 13.29 -14.17 8.34
N ILE A 107 12.53 -13.92 7.28
CA ILE A 107 12.23 -12.59 6.76
C ILE A 107 11.05 -12.00 7.54
N ALA A 108 11.28 -10.86 8.21
CA ALA A 108 10.21 -10.11 8.86
C ALA A 108 9.32 -9.42 7.81
N VAL A 109 8.01 -9.40 8.05
CA VAL A 109 7.05 -8.71 7.18
C VAL A 109 6.25 -7.72 8.01
N ALA A 110 6.30 -6.44 7.63
CA ALA A 110 5.49 -5.37 8.19
C ALA A 110 4.52 -4.85 7.13
N ASN A 111 3.31 -4.46 7.53
CA ASN A 111 2.30 -3.88 6.65
C ASN A 111 1.72 -2.58 7.23
N GLY A 112 1.01 -1.81 6.41
CA GLY A 112 0.39 -0.55 6.82
C GLY A 112 -1.01 -0.70 7.40
N GLY A 113 -1.47 -1.92 7.73
CA GLY A 113 -2.90 -2.22 7.96
C GLY A 113 -3.61 -1.24 8.92
N ALA A 114 -3.00 -0.93 10.06
CA ALA A 114 -3.61 -0.09 11.08
C ALA A 114 -3.95 1.34 10.60
N VAL A 115 -3.20 1.91 9.64
CA VAL A 115 -3.38 3.32 9.23
C VAL A 115 -4.55 3.52 8.25
N TYR A 116 -5.15 2.44 7.73
CA TYR A 116 -6.22 2.53 6.73
C TYR A 116 -7.63 2.41 7.32
N SER A 117 -7.75 1.94 8.57
CA SER A 117 -9.05 1.56 9.15
C SER A 117 -10.03 2.73 9.20
N ASP A 118 -9.62 3.88 9.72
CA ASP A 118 -10.50 5.05 9.88
C ASP A 118 -10.92 5.61 8.52
N ASN A 119 -9.97 5.79 7.60
CA ASN A 119 -10.26 6.26 6.24
C ASN A 119 -11.19 5.30 5.47
N CYS A 120 -11.07 3.99 5.72
CA CYS A 120 -11.95 2.99 5.13
C CYS A 120 -13.37 3.08 5.72
N ALA A 121 -13.49 3.30 7.03
CA ALA A 121 -14.78 3.51 7.69
C ALA A 121 -15.47 4.78 7.20
N ASP A 122 -14.75 5.90 7.07
CA ASP A 122 -15.27 7.16 6.54
C ASP A 122 -15.79 6.99 5.11
N MET A 123 -15.04 6.28 4.26
CA MET A 123 -15.47 5.99 2.90
C MET A 123 -16.70 5.08 2.85
N ALA A 124 -16.77 4.07 3.73
CA ALA A 124 -17.92 3.18 3.80
C ALA A 124 -19.20 3.95 4.17
N VAL A 125 -19.13 4.84 5.18
CA VAL A 125 -20.25 5.70 5.56
C VAL A 125 -20.60 6.69 4.44
N GLY A 126 -19.60 7.30 3.81
CA GLY A 126 -19.80 8.22 2.68
C GLY A 126 -20.51 7.56 1.50
N LEU A 127 -20.09 6.35 1.12
CA LEU A 127 -20.72 5.58 0.04
C LEU A 127 -22.13 5.11 0.41
N LEU A 128 -22.34 4.69 1.66
CA LEU A 128 -23.67 4.33 2.16
C LEU A 128 -24.65 5.51 2.02
N LEU A 129 -24.23 6.70 2.44
CA LEU A 129 -25.02 7.92 2.29
C LEU A 129 -25.21 8.31 0.82
N ASP A 130 -24.17 8.18 -0.01
CA ASP A 130 -24.26 8.46 -1.45
C ASP A 130 -25.34 7.61 -2.12
N VAL A 131 -25.36 6.31 -1.84
CA VAL A 131 -26.33 5.38 -2.42
C VAL A 131 -27.74 5.66 -1.91
N LEU A 132 -27.92 5.79 -0.59
CA LEU A 132 -29.25 5.98 -0.01
C LEU A 132 -29.84 7.34 -0.39
N ARG A 133 -29.03 8.39 -0.37
CA ARG A 133 -29.47 9.78 -0.62
C ARG A 133 -29.25 10.23 -2.05
N LYS A 134 -28.69 9.37 -2.90
CA LYS A 134 -28.40 9.62 -4.32
C LYS A 134 -27.55 10.88 -4.53
N ILE A 135 -26.59 11.14 -3.64
CA ILE A 135 -25.89 12.44 -3.57
C ILE A 135 -25.16 12.75 -4.89
N SER A 136 -24.36 11.81 -5.38
CA SER A 136 -23.57 11.94 -6.60
C SER A 136 -24.46 12.00 -7.85
N ALA A 137 -25.60 11.31 -7.84
CA ALA A 137 -26.59 11.39 -8.90
C ALA A 137 -27.31 12.75 -8.91
N ALA A 138 -27.65 13.29 -7.74
CA ALA A 138 -28.24 14.62 -7.58
C ALA A 138 -27.26 15.72 -8.01
N ASP A 139 -25.97 15.62 -7.64
CA ASP A 139 -24.93 16.55 -8.11
C ASP A 139 -24.88 16.60 -9.65
N ARG A 140 -24.86 15.44 -10.32
CA ARG A 140 -24.89 15.37 -11.79
C ARG A 140 -26.20 15.93 -12.38
N PHE A 141 -27.34 15.70 -11.72
CA PHE A 141 -28.64 16.22 -12.16
C PHE A 141 -28.71 17.74 -12.12
N VAL A 142 -28.20 18.35 -11.04
CA VAL A 142 -28.13 19.82 -10.92
C VAL A 142 -27.13 20.40 -11.92
N ARG A 143 -25.92 19.83 -12.02
CA ARG A 143 -24.88 20.31 -12.95
C ARG A 143 -25.26 20.21 -14.42
N SER A 144 -26.19 19.33 -14.78
CA SER A 144 -26.70 19.20 -16.15
C SER A 144 -27.87 20.15 -16.47
N GLY A 145 -28.26 21.02 -15.54
CA GLY A 145 -29.37 21.97 -15.72
C GLY A 145 -30.76 21.32 -15.74
N VAL A 146 -30.84 20.00 -15.50
CA VAL A 146 -32.12 19.27 -15.57
C VAL A 146 -33.04 19.70 -14.45
N TRP A 147 -32.51 20.13 -13.31
CA TRP A 147 -33.34 20.66 -12.23
C TRP A 147 -34.12 21.90 -12.65
N GLU A 148 -33.47 22.84 -13.32
CA GLU A 148 -34.11 24.04 -13.86
C GLU A 148 -35.12 23.67 -14.96
N ALA A 149 -34.76 22.71 -15.84
CA ALA A 149 -35.58 22.36 -17.00
C ALA A 149 -36.77 21.43 -16.68
N LYS A 150 -36.66 20.55 -15.68
CA LYS A 150 -37.60 19.45 -15.44
C LYS A 150 -38.12 19.36 -13.99
N GLY A 151 -37.62 20.20 -13.08
CA GLY A 151 -38.05 20.20 -11.69
C GLY A 151 -37.39 19.11 -10.84
N GLU A 152 -38.10 18.64 -9.82
CA GLU A 152 -37.53 17.94 -8.66
C GLU A 152 -36.76 16.64 -8.99
N PHE A 153 -35.69 16.39 -8.23
CA PHE A 153 -34.93 15.15 -8.28
C PHE A 153 -35.62 14.04 -7.45
N PRO A 154 -35.60 12.76 -7.88
CA PRO A 154 -36.29 11.68 -7.16
C PRO A 154 -35.82 11.51 -5.71
N LEU A 155 -36.77 11.22 -4.81
CA LEU A 155 -36.48 10.98 -3.40
C LEU A 155 -35.49 9.81 -3.19
N GLY A 156 -34.66 9.96 -2.16
CA GLY A 156 -33.76 8.91 -1.64
C GLY A 156 -34.40 8.13 -0.50
N ASN A 157 -33.67 7.13 -0.01
CA ASN A 157 -34.06 6.29 1.12
C ASN A 157 -33.49 6.84 2.43
N ARG A 158 -34.21 6.58 3.52
CA ARG A 158 -33.70 6.85 4.87
C ARG A 158 -32.72 5.76 5.30
N LEU A 159 -31.83 6.08 6.24
CA LEU A 159 -30.85 5.12 6.77
C LEU A 159 -31.51 3.99 7.56
N ASP A 160 -32.60 4.27 8.27
CA ASP A 160 -33.39 3.28 9.03
C ASP A 160 -34.19 2.32 8.13
N ALA A 161 -34.25 2.58 6.82
CA ALA A 161 -34.97 1.74 5.86
C ALA A 161 -34.10 0.62 5.25
N ILE A 162 -32.84 0.45 5.68
CA ILE A 162 -31.91 -0.55 5.11
C ILE A 162 -32.46 -1.98 5.24
N GLU A 163 -33.18 -2.30 6.33
CA GLU A 163 -33.81 -3.62 6.53
C GLU A 163 -34.86 -3.96 5.46
N ALA A 164 -35.44 -2.96 4.79
CA ALA A 164 -36.40 -3.17 3.71
C ALA A 164 -35.72 -3.34 2.32
N ILE A 165 -34.40 -3.21 2.24
CA ILE A 165 -33.64 -3.14 0.97
C ILE A 165 -32.67 -4.33 0.81
N LEU A 166 -32.26 -4.97 1.90
CA LEU A 166 -31.45 -6.19 1.88
C LEU A 166 -32.37 -7.43 1.97
N PRO A 167 -32.22 -8.44 1.08
CA PRO A 167 -33.00 -9.68 1.13
C PRO A 167 -32.65 -10.58 2.31
#